data_AF-A0A1L9NZ74-F1
#
_entry.id   AF-A0A1L9NZ74-F1
#
_cell.length_a   1.000
_cell.length_b   1.000
_cell.length_c   1.000
_cell.angle_alpha   90.00
_cell.angle_beta   90.00
_cell.angle_gamma   90.00
#
_symmetry.space_group_name_H-M   'P 1'
#
loop_
_entity.id
_entity.type
_entity.pdbx_description
1 polymer ?
#
loop_
_entity_poly.entity_id
_entity_poly.type
_entity_poly.pdbx_seq_one_letter_code
_entity_poly.pdbx_strand_id
1 'polypeptide(L)'
;MTLHKQYLLPRILIGLLALVMAAFTLPAYMNPISNPGLAELTGPAVSLGSTAGAFLGRQLTLIIIALIGAVVGQRHLVMIGGFAMMFMNGHDAIFMGLMGGPADAAIAGLLFAVIAAIAIVLVWRKPVAE
;
A
#
# COMPACT_ATOMS: atom_id res chain seq x y z
N MET A 1 5.21 -29.10 8.33
CA MET A 1 3.92 -28.42 8.03
C MET A 1 3.58 -27.24 8.96
N THR A 2 4.14 -27.13 10.16
CA THR A 2 3.88 -26.06 11.14
C THR A 2 4.38 -24.67 10.70
N LEU A 3 5.46 -24.59 9.92
CA LEU A 3 6.02 -23.33 9.40
C LEU A 3 5.07 -22.56 8.46
N HIS A 4 4.13 -23.23 7.78
CA HIS A 4 3.22 -22.59 6.81
C HIS A 4 2.03 -21.88 7.48
N LYS A 5 1.48 -22.42 8.58
CA LYS A 5 0.31 -21.82 9.24
C LYS A 5 0.63 -20.50 9.94
N GLN A 6 1.83 -20.37 10.52
CA GLN A 6 2.24 -19.16 11.25
C GLN A 6 2.43 -17.92 10.37
N TYR A 7 2.68 -18.09 9.08
CA TYR A 7 2.81 -16.98 8.12
C TYR A 7 1.56 -16.72 7.29
N LEU A 8 0.51 -17.52 7.45
CA LEU A 8 -0.66 -17.41 6.60
C LEU A 8 -1.40 -16.09 6.85
N LEU A 9 -1.60 -15.72 8.12
CA LEU A 9 -2.31 -14.50 8.48
C LEU A 9 -1.60 -13.22 7.99
N PRO A 10 -0.29 -12.98 8.25
CA PRO A 10 0.39 -11.80 7.71
C PRO A 10 0.38 -11.71 6.19
N ARG A 11 0.50 -12.86 5.50
CA ARG A 11 0.42 -12.93 4.04
C ARG A 11 -0.94 -12.52 3.52
N ILE A 12 -2.01 -13.01 4.14
CA ILE A 12 -3.38 -12.65 3.78
C ILE A 12 -3.62 -11.17 4.03
N LEU A 13 -3.21 -10.64 5.18
CA LEU A 13 -3.38 -9.22 5.50
C LEU A 13 -2.68 -8.31 4.49
N ILE A 14 -1.41 -8.59 4.18
CA ILE A 14 -0.64 -7.81 3.20
C ILE A 14 -1.23 -7.96 1.79
N GLY A 15 -1.64 -9.17 1.41
CA GLY A 15 -2.29 -9.43 0.12
C GLY A 15 -3.61 -8.68 -0.03
N LEU A 16 -4.47 -8.69 1.00
CA LEU A 16 -5.74 -7.96 0.98
C LEU A 16 -5.52 -6.45 0.90
N LEU A 17 -4.58 -5.89 1.67
CA LEU A 17 -4.22 -4.48 1.57
C LEU A 17 -3.73 -4.12 0.18
N ALA A 18 -2.87 -4.96 -0.41
CA ALA A 18 -2.37 -4.75 -1.77
C ALA A 18 -3.49 -4.83 -2.82
N LEU A 19 -4.48 -5.72 -2.65
CA LEU A 19 -5.65 -5.81 -3.53
C LEU A 19 -6.56 -4.57 -3.42
N VAL A 20 -6.81 -4.10 -2.20
CA VAL A 20 -7.56 -2.86 -1.97
C VAL A 20 -6.87 -1.71 -2.67
N MET A 21 -5.55 -1.55 -2.47
CA MET A 21 -4.78 -0.52 -3.16
C MET A 21 -4.82 -0.68 -4.68
N ALA A 22 -4.65 -1.90 -5.20
CA ALA A 22 -4.71 -2.18 -6.63
C ALA A 22 -6.04 -1.72 -7.25
N ALA A 23 -7.17 -1.93 -6.56
CA ALA A 23 -8.50 -1.55 -7.03
C ALA A 23 -8.64 -0.02 -7.25
N PHE A 24 -7.89 0.79 -6.50
CA PHE A 24 -7.89 2.26 -6.67
C PHE A 24 -6.75 2.75 -7.57
N THR A 25 -5.57 2.13 -7.49
CA THR A 25 -4.39 2.54 -8.27
C THR A 25 -4.51 2.17 -9.75
N LEU A 26 -5.10 1.02 -10.10
CA LEU A 26 -5.20 0.57 -11.50
C LEU A 26 -6.06 1.51 -12.38
N PRO A 27 -7.28 1.91 -11.98
CA PRO A 27 -8.07 2.88 -12.73
C PRO A 27 -7.34 4.23 -12.87
N ALA A 28 -6.77 4.72 -11.77
CA ALA A 28 -6.00 5.97 -11.73
C ALA A 28 -4.76 5.92 -12.64
N TYR A 29 -4.11 4.77 -12.78
CA TYR A 29 -2.94 4.63 -13.66
C TYR A 29 -3.32 4.70 -15.14
N MET A 30 -4.43 4.05 -15.54
CA MET A 30 -4.93 4.06 -16.92
C MET A 30 -5.49 5.43 -17.33
N ASN A 31 -6.03 6.17 -16.37
CA ASN A 31 -6.53 7.52 -16.56
C ASN A 31 -6.22 8.36 -15.31
N PRO A 32 -5.11 9.11 -15.26
CA PRO A 32 -4.72 9.91 -14.09
C PRO A 32 -5.81 10.87 -13.60
N ILE A 33 -6.67 11.33 -14.49
CA ILE A 33 -7.80 12.25 -14.19
C ILE A 33 -8.95 11.52 -13.47
N SER A 34 -8.99 10.19 -13.50
CA SER A 34 -9.94 9.38 -12.74
C SER A 34 -9.56 9.21 -11.26
N ASN A 35 -8.37 9.69 -10.87
CA ASN A 35 -8.04 9.85 -9.47
C ASN A 35 -8.79 11.06 -8.90
N PRO A 36 -9.65 10.89 -7.88
CA PRO A 36 -10.42 12.00 -7.30
C PRO A 36 -9.55 13.17 -6.84
N GLY A 37 -8.32 12.90 -6.39
CA GLY A 37 -7.36 13.93 -5.95
C GLY A 37 -6.63 14.66 -7.09
N LEU A 38 -6.78 14.23 -8.35
CA LEU A 38 -6.18 14.86 -9.53
C LEU A 38 -7.22 15.49 -10.46
N ALA A 39 -8.51 15.20 -10.24
CA ALA A 39 -9.63 15.65 -11.07
C ALA A 39 -9.79 17.19 -11.12
N GLU A 40 -9.30 17.91 -10.11
CA GLU A 40 -9.40 19.36 -10.01
C GLU A 40 -8.13 20.13 -10.43
N LEU A 41 -7.10 19.44 -10.93
CA LEU A 41 -5.85 20.10 -11.34
C LEU A 41 -6.05 20.89 -12.65
N THR A 42 -6.04 22.22 -12.56
CA THR A 42 -6.13 23.14 -13.71
C THR A 42 -4.88 24.02 -13.85
N GLY A 43 -4.62 24.53 -15.06
CA GLY A 43 -3.50 25.46 -15.32
C GLY A 43 -2.10 24.82 -15.22
N PRO A 44 -1.08 25.50 -14.68
CA PRO A 44 0.29 24.97 -14.54
C PRO A 44 0.36 23.65 -13.74
N ALA A 45 -0.65 23.36 -12.92
CA ALA A 45 -0.77 22.12 -12.17
C ALA A 45 -0.99 20.87 -13.07
N VAL A 46 -1.32 21.04 -14.36
CA VAL A 46 -1.38 19.94 -15.34
C VAL A 46 -0.01 19.25 -15.51
N SER A 47 1.11 19.98 -15.32
CA SER A 47 2.44 19.37 -15.31
C SER A 47 2.69 18.46 -14.09
N LEU A 48 1.89 18.59 -13.03
CA LEU A 48 1.87 17.63 -11.92
C LEU A 48 1.23 16.30 -12.34
N GLY A 49 0.45 16.26 -13.43
CA GLY A 49 -0.15 15.03 -13.96
C GLY A 49 0.90 13.98 -14.39
N SER A 50 2.01 14.41 -15.03
CA SER A 50 3.12 13.51 -15.36
C SER A 50 3.87 13.02 -14.12
N THR A 51 4.00 13.90 -13.11
CA THR A 51 4.59 13.58 -11.81
C THR A 51 3.70 12.61 -11.02
N ALA A 52 2.38 12.80 -11.10
CA ALA A 52 1.37 11.91 -10.55
C ALA A 52 1.38 10.54 -11.24
N GLY A 53 1.53 10.47 -12.56
CA GLY A 53 1.72 9.21 -13.29
C GLY A 53 2.96 8.43 -12.82
N ALA A 54 4.08 9.12 -12.61
CA ALA A 54 5.29 8.50 -12.06
C ALA A 54 5.10 8.01 -10.62
N PHE A 55 4.36 8.75 -9.79
CA PHE A 55 4.01 8.33 -8.44
C PHE A 55 3.10 7.10 -8.44
N LEU A 56 2.06 7.09 -9.28
CA LEU A 56 1.16 5.93 -9.45
C LEU A 56 1.90 4.70 -9.97
N GLY A 57 2.85 4.86 -10.89
CA GLY A 57 3.71 3.75 -11.35
C GLY A 57 4.57 3.16 -10.23
N ARG A 58 5.12 4.00 -9.34
CA ARG A 58 5.85 3.55 -8.14
C ARG A 58 4.92 2.81 -7.18
N GLN A 59 3.71 3.35 -6.93
CA GLN A 59 2.71 2.67 -6.11
C GLN A 59 2.34 1.30 -6.68
N LEU A 60 2.08 1.23 -7.98
CA LEU A 60 1.74 -0.02 -8.67
C LEU A 60 2.86 -1.06 -8.57
N THR A 61 4.11 -0.63 -8.72
CA THR A 61 5.28 -1.52 -8.54
C THR A 61 5.31 -2.13 -7.14
N LEU A 62 5.09 -1.29 -6.12
CA LEU A 62 5.05 -1.71 -4.72
C LEU A 62 3.86 -2.65 -4.41
N ILE A 63 2.71 -2.38 -4.99
CA ILE A 63 1.52 -3.25 -4.93
C ILE A 63 1.84 -4.63 -5.51
N ILE A 64 2.48 -4.68 -6.68
CA ILE A 64 2.87 -5.94 -7.34
C ILE A 64 3.85 -6.73 -6.44
N ILE A 65 4.86 -6.06 -5.87
CA ILE A 65 5.80 -6.71 -4.95
C ILE A 65 5.07 -7.30 -3.74
N ALA A 66 4.09 -6.58 -3.17
CA ALA A 66 3.29 -7.08 -2.06
C ALA A 66 2.40 -8.27 -2.44
N LEU A 67 1.78 -8.25 -3.62
CA LEU A 67 0.99 -9.38 -4.14
C LEU A 67 1.87 -10.61 -4.38
N ILE A 68 3.04 -10.44 -4.99
CA ILE A 68 4.02 -11.53 -5.18
C ILE A 68 4.45 -12.07 -3.81
N GLY A 69 4.75 -11.20 -2.84
CA GLY A 69 5.08 -11.60 -1.49
C GLY A 69 3.97 -12.40 -0.81
N ALA A 70 2.72 -11.97 -0.96
CA ALA A 70 1.55 -12.68 -0.41
C ALA A 70 1.38 -14.07 -1.03
N VAL A 71 1.55 -14.21 -2.35
CA VAL A 71 1.39 -15.48 -3.10
C VAL A 71 2.55 -16.43 -2.84
N VAL A 72 3.80 -15.97 -3.00
CA VAL A 72 5.00 -16.80 -2.86
C VAL A 72 5.27 -17.13 -1.39
N GLY A 73 4.98 -16.20 -0.48
CA GLY A 73 5.17 -16.40 0.95
C GLY A 73 6.63 -16.36 1.42
N GLN A 74 7.56 -15.93 0.56
CA GLN A 74 8.94 -15.69 0.97
C GLN A 74 8.98 -14.53 1.99
N ARG A 75 9.59 -14.79 3.15
CA ARG A 75 9.64 -13.85 4.28
C ARG A 75 10.06 -12.44 3.86
N HIS A 76 11.14 -12.33 3.10
CA HIS A 76 11.69 -11.04 2.68
C HIS A 76 10.72 -10.27 1.77
N LEU A 77 10.09 -10.94 0.81
CA LEU A 77 9.11 -10.31 -0.07
C LEU A 77 7.85 -9.88 0.70
N VAL A 78 7.41 -10.67 1.68
CA VAL A 78 6.29 -10.29 2.55
C VAL A 78 6.66 -9.07 3.40
N MET A 79 7.87 -9.01 3.97
CA MET A 79 8.31 -7.84 4.74
C MET A 79 8.45 -6.59 3.87
N ILE A 80 9.03 -6.71 2.66
CA ILE A 80 9.17 -5.58 1.72
C ILE A 80 7.79 -5.09 1.28
N GLY A 81 6.91 -6.00 0.88
CA GLY A 81 5.53 -5.67 0.50
C GLY A 81 4.73 -5.06 1.65
N GLY A 82 4.86 -5.61 2.85
CA GLY A 82 4.25 -5.06 4.06
C GLY A 82 4.75 -3.66 4.37
N PHE A 83 6.07 -3.43 4.30
CA PHE A 83 6.66 -2.10 4.49
C PHE A 83 6.11 -1.11 3.47
N ALA A 84 5.99 -1.52 2.21
CA ALA A 84 5.44 -0.68 1.17
C ALA A 84 3.97 -0.29 1.45
N MET A 85 3.14 -1.26 1.85
CA MET A 85 1.75 -0.99 2.25
C MET A 85 1.67 -0.07 3.47
N MET A 86 2.52 -0.28 4.47
CA MET A 86 2.60 0.57 5.66
C MET A 86 2.98 2.01 5.28
N PHE A 87 4.04 2.17 4.48
CA PHE A 87 4.56 3.48 4.10
C PHE A 87 3.57 4.26 3.24
N MET A 88 2.98 3.65 2.21
CA MET A 88 2.05 4.36 1.31
C MET A 88 0.78 4.82 2.05
N ASN A 89 0.16 3.92 2.82
CA ASN A 89 -1.05 4.27 3.56
C ASN A 89 -0.77 5.28 4.69
N GLY A 90 0.40 5.17 5.35
CA GLY A 90 0.80 6.11 6.39
C GLY A 90 1.15 7.50 5.84
N HIS A 91 1.86 7.54 4.71
CA HIS A 91 2.13 8.76 3.95
C HIS A 91 0.82 9.46 3.57
N ASP A 92 -0.10 8.75 2.92
CA ASP A 92 -1.37 9.33 2.46
C ASP A 92 -2.23 9.80 3.63
N ALA A 93 -2.25 9.07 4.76
CA ALA A 93 -2.93 9.49 5.98
C ALA A 93 -2.39 10.80 6.57
N ILE A 94 -1.07 10.93 6.63
CA ILE A 94 -0.41 12.15 7.13
C ILE A 94 -0.70 13.33 6.20
N PHE A 95 -0.58 13.14 4.89
CA PHE A 95 -0.86 14.18 3.91
C PHE A 95 -2.32 14.64 3.97
N MET A 96 -3.27 13.71 3.99
CA MET A 96 -4.69 14.05 4.11
C MET A 96 -5.01 14.73 5.43
N GLY A 97 -4.41 14.29 6.54
CA GLY A 97 -4.62 14.91 7.85
C GLY A 97 -4.03 16.31 7.98
N LEU A 98 -2.84 16.56 7.44
CA LEU A 98 -2.15 17.85 7.54
C LEU A 98 -2.64 18.88 6.52
N MET A 99 -3.05 18.45 5.33
CA MET A 99 -3.44 19.34 4.23
C MET A 99 -4.95 19.66 4.22
N GLY A 100 -5.68 19.29 5.27
CA GLY A 100 -7.12 19.57 5.39
C GLY A 100 -8.01 18.68 4.52
N GLY A 101 -7.53 17.48 4.16
CA GLY A 101 -8.31 16.47 3.45
C GLY A 101 -9.40 15.83 4.31
N PRO A 102 -10.26 14.99 3.71
CA PRO A 102 -11.34 14.30 4.43
C PRO A 102 -10.80 13.47 5.60
N ALA A 103 -11.36 13.69 6.80
CA ALA A 103 -10.89 13.05 8.03
C ALA A 103 -11.07 11.52 8.02
N ASP A 104 -12.14 11.03 7.40
CA ASP A 104 -12.42 9.62 7.17
C ASP A 104 -11.35 8.95 6.32
N ALA A 105 -10.90 9.61 5.25
CA ALA A 105 -9.80 9.11 4.40
C ALA A 105 -8.47 9.06 5.17
N ALA A 106 -8.16 10.09 5.97
CA ALA A 106 -6.96 10.10 6.80
C ALA A 106 -6.96 8.98 7.85
N ILE A 107 -8.11 8.76 8.51
CA ILE A 107 -8.29 7.68 9.50
C ILE A 107 -8.15 6.31 8.83
N ALA A 108 -8.77 6.10 7.67
CA ALA A 108 -8.68 4.84 6.94
C ALA A 108 -7.24 4.51 6.54
N GLY A 109 -6.51 5.49 6.00
CA GLY A 109 -5.08 5.33 5.68
C GLY A 109 -4.24 4.98 6.91
N LEU A 110 -4.50 5.62 8.06
CA LEU A 110 -3.77 5.32 9.29
C LEU A 110 -4.05 3.89 9.78
N LEU A 111 -5.31 3.45 9.73
CA LEU A 111 -5.69 2.08 10.10
C LEU A 111 -4.99 1.05 9.21
N PHE A 112 -4.97 1.26 7.89
CA PHE A 112 -4.26 0.37 6.96
C PHE A 112 -2.75 0.35 7.20
N ALA A 113 -2.16 1.49 7.51
CA ALA A 113 -0.75 1.57 7.87
C ALA A 113 -0.43 0.75 9.14
N VAL A 114 -1.29 0.85 10.16
CA VAL A 114 -1.14 0.07 11.41
C VAL A 114 -1.30 -1.42 11.16
N ILE A 115 -2.28 -1.83 10.36
CA ILE A 115 -2.47 -3.26 10.00
C ILE A 115 -1.25 -3.80 9.27
N ALA A 116 -0.70 -3.05 8.32
CA ALA A 116 0.54 -3.43 7.63
C ALA A 116 1.72 -3.53 8.60
N ALA A 117 1.87 -2.58 9.54
CA ALA A 117 2.90 -2.62 10.57
C ALA A 117 2.78 -3.88 11.46
N ILE A 118 1.56 -4.21 11.89
CA ILE A 118 1.28 -5.43 12.67
C ILE A 118 1.67 -6.67 11.86
N ALA A 119 1.30 -6.74 10.58
CA ALA A 119 1.66 -7.86 9.71
C ALA A 119 3.19 -8.02 9.58
N ILE A 120 3.94 -6.92 9.42
CA ILE A 120 5.41 -6.93 9.42
C ILE A 120 5.96 -7.47 10.74
N VAL A 121 5.46 -6.97 11.87
CA VAL A 121 5.92 -7.41 13.21
C VAL A 121 5.67 -8.90 13.41
N LEU A 122 4.52 -9.42 12.97
CA LEU A 122 4.22 -10.85 13.02
C LEU A 122 5.17 -11.68 12.15
N VAL A 123 5.59 -11.15 10.99
CA VAL A 123 6.58 -11.82 10.12
C VAL A 123 8.00 -11.74 10.71
N TRP A 124 8.34 -10.61 11.32
CA TRP A 124 9.66 -10.37 11.90
C TRP A 124 9.88 -11.21 13.16
N ARG A 125 8.88 -11.31 14.04
CA ARG A 125 8.98 -12.06 15.31
C ARG A 125 9.02 -13.57 15.13
N LYS A 126 8.89 -14.11 13.90
CA LYS A 126 8.95 -15.55 13.73
C LYS A 126 10.32 -16.08 14.17
N PRO A 127 10.37 -17.08 15.06
CA PRO A 127 11.63 -17.74 15.41
C PRO A 127 12.23 -18.35 14.15
N VAL A 128 13.54 -18.15 13.97
CA VAL A 128 14.33 -18.92 13.02
C VAL A 128 14.22 -20.37 13.50
N ALA A 129 13.81 -21.28 12.63
CA ALA A 129 13.87 -22.69 12.95
C ALA A 129 15.36 -23.04 13.11
N GLU A 130 15.74 -23.53 14.29
CA GLU A 130 16.99 -24.30 14.47
C GLU A 130 16.99 -25.51 13.52
#